data_AF-A0A523E1Q6-F1
#
_entry.id   AF-A0A523E1Q6-F1
#
_cell.length_a   1.000
_cell.length_b   1.000
_cell.length_c   1.000
_cell.angle_alpha   90.00
_cell.angle_beta   90.00
_cell.angle_gamma   90.00
#
_symmetry.space_group_name_H-M   'P 1'
#
loop_
_entity.id
_entity.type
_entity.pdbx_description
1 polymer ?
#
loop_
_entity_poly.entity_id
_entity_poly.type
_entity_poly.pdbx_seq_one_letter_code
_entity_poly.pdbx_strand_id
1 'polypeptide(L)'
;MEDVGHAVWTFSIPKMLRPYFLFRRELLTELARAGYETVHELMAEAVEDNNVRAGMVASIQTFSDNLVWNPHLHGVVSRDWLADERWIPVPYVDTRAAEILFREKVFRLLQEHDLLSDERIKFLRSWRRSIKTRVSKITIFHSVLSSFPSQYFLRLPIQPTTFFRTRLRRNSVDFLEA
;
A
#
# COMPACT_ATOMS: atom_id res chain seq x y z
N MET A 1 -16.45 8.44 -21.11
CA MET A 1 -15.32 8.22 -20.19
C MET A 1 -14.63 6.96 -20.70
N GLU A 2 -13.37 7.06 -21.08
CA GLU A 2 -12.61 5.92 -21.61
C GLU A 2 -12.23 4.95 -20.49
N ASP A 3 -12.14 3.66 -20.83
CA ASP A 3 -11.80 2.59 -19.90
C ASP A 3 -10.28 2.51 -19.76
N VAL A 4 -9.77 2.93 -18.62
CA VAL A 4 -8.34 3.02 -18.30
C VAL A 4 -7.98 1.87 -17.36
N GLY A 5 -6.86 1.18 -17.60
CA GLY A 5 -6.38 0.14 -16.69
C GLY A 5 -6.00 0.73 -15.33
N HIS A 6 -6.23 -0.01 -14.23
CA HIS A 6 -5.82 0.44 -12.89
C HIS A 6 -5.11 -0.67 -12.11
N ALA A 7 -4.23 -0.27 -11.20
CA ALA A 7 -3.57 -1.16 -10.26
C ALA A 7 -3.68 -0.65 -8.84
N VAL A 8 -3.90 -1.58 -7.90
CA VAL A 8 -3.86 -1.29 -6.47
C VAL A 8 -2.46 -1.58 -5.95
N TRP A 9 -1.85 -0.59 -5.31
CA TRP A 9 -0.54 -0.65 -4.69
C TRP A 9 -0.69 -0.53 -3.18
N THR A 10 -0.09 -1.45 -2.44
CA THR A 10 0.01 -1.33 -0.97
C THR A 10 1.45 -1.15 -0.57
N PHE A 11 1.78 -0.04 0.10
CA PHE A 11 3.10 0.23 0.65
C PHE A 11 3.08 0.07 2.17
N SER A 12 3.90 -0.82 2.70
CA SER A 12 4.02 -1.02 4.15
C SER A 12 5.42 -0.68 4.65
N ILE A 13 5.51 -0.03 5.81
CA ILE A 13 6.80 0.25 6.43
C ILE A 13 7.26 -0.85 7.41
N PRO A 14 8.59 -1.05 7.53
CA PRO A 14 9.19 -1.97 8.49
C PRO A 14 8.75 -1.67 9.94
N LYS A 15 8.51 -2.73 10.73
CA LYS A 15 8.03 -2.62 12.13
C LYS A 15 8.86 -1.66 12.97
N MET A 16 10.18 -1.67 12.80
CA MET A 16 11.11 -0.83 13.57
C MET A 16 11.05 0.66 13.25
N LEU A 17 10.52 1.05 12.08
CA LEU A 17 10.36 2.46 11.70
C LEU A 17 8.99 3.02 12.09
N ARG A 18 8.02 2.16 12.38
CA ARG A 18 6.66 2.57 12.76
C ARG A 18 6.58 3.51 13.97
N PRO A 19 7.44 3.41 15.00
CA PRO A 19 7.41 4.35 16.11
C PRO A 19 7.63 5.80 15.68
N TYR A 20 8.46 6.07 14.65
CA TYR A 20 8.66 7.43 14.16
C TYR A 20 7.34 8.05 13.69
N PHE A 21 6.57 7.32 12.89
CA PHE A 21 5.26 7.76 12.40
C PHE A 21 4.17 7.80 13.48
N LEU A 22 4.35 7.07 14.60
CA LEU A 22 3.43 7.15 15.74
C LEU A 22 3.59 8.48 16.48
N PHE A 23 4.84 8.88 16.72
CA PHE A 23 5.19 10.07 17.50
C PHE A 23 5.33 11.36 16.67
N ARG A 24 5.42 11.23 15.33
CA ARG A 24 5.48 12.32 14.36
C ARG A 24 4.46 12.04 13.25
N ARG A 25 3.20 12.41 13.50
CA ARG A 25 2.08 12.09 12.59
C ARG A 25 2.12 12.90 11.29
N GLU A 26 2.80 14.03 11.28
CA GLU A 26 3.11 14.84 10.10
C GLU A 26 3.81 14.02 9.01
N LEU A 27 4.64 13.05 9.40
CA LEU A 27 5.34 12.14 8.48
C LEU A 27 4.39 11.24 7.68
N LEU A 28 3.13 11.09 8.09
CA LEU A 28 2.16 10.28 7.35
C LEU A 28 1.85 10.88 5.97
N THR A 29 1.78 12.21 5.87
CA THR A 29 1.60 12.90 4.59
C THR A 29 2.83 12.72 3.70
N GLU A 30 4.02 12.83 4.28
CA GLU A 30 5.28 12.62 3.58
C GLU A 30 5.47 11.16 3.16
N LEU A 31 4.93 10.20 3.92
CA LEU A 31 4.88 8.79 3.53
C LEU A 31 4.02 8.58 2.27
N ALA A 32 2.87 9.26 2.18
CA ALA A 32 2.02 9.21 1.00
C ALA A 32 2.75 9.82 -0.22
N ARG A 33 3.47 10.92 -0.02
CA ARG A 33 4.32 11.53 -1.05
C ARG A 33 5.41 10.58 -1.52
N ALA A 34 6.13 9.93 -0.60
CA ALA A 34 7.15 8.93 -0.94
C ALA A 34 6.56 7.75 -1.73
N GLY A 35 5.33 7.33 -1.40
CA GLY A 35 4.59 6.33 -2.16
C GLY A 35 4.29 6.78 -3.60
N TYR A 36 3.76 7.99 -3.78
CA TYR A 36 3.51 8.57 -5.10
C TYR A 36 4.80 8.71 -5.93
N GLU A 37 5.85 9.28 -5.36
CA GLU A 37 7.12 9.45 -6.07
C GLU A 37 7.73 8.10 -6.50
N THR A 38 7.58 7.05 -5.68
CA THR A 38 8.01 5.70 -6.06
C THR A 38 7.26 5.22 -7.31
N VAL A 39 5.93 5.39 -7.33
CA VAL A 39 5.11 5.00 -8.47
C VAL A 39 5.51 5.81 -9.71
N HIS A 40 5.60 7.13 -9.56
CA HIS A 40 5.92 8.04 -10.64
C HIS A 40 7.27 7.72 -11.30
N GLU A 41 8.33 7.58 -10.51
CA GLU A 41 9.68 7.29 -11.02
C GLU A 41 9.72 5.95 -11.75
N LEU A 42 9.06 4.92 -11.23
CA LEU A 42 9.01 3.62 -11.91
C LEU A 42 8.18 3.64 -13.19
N MET A 43 7.13 4.46 -13.24
CA MET A 43 6.33 4.63 -14.45
C MET A 43 7.11 5.39 -15.52
N ALA A 44 7.78 6.49 -15.15
CA ALA A 44 8.63 7.26 -16.04
C ALA A 44 9.78 6.39 -16.61
N GLU A 45 10.39 5.54 -15.78
CA GLU A 45 11.41 4.58 -16.23
C GLU A 45 10.82 3.54 -17.19
N ALA A 46 9.65 2.98 -16.86
CA ALA A 46 9.03 1.92 -17.66
C ALA A 46 8.60 2.38 -19.06
N VAL A 47 8.30 3.68 -19.23
CA VAL A 47 7.90 4.30 -20.50
C VAL A 47 9.01 5.09 -21.17
N GLU A 48 10.18 5.20 -20.53
CA GLU A 48 11.34 5.99 -20.98
C GLU A 48 11.01 7.48 -21.23
N ASP A 49 10.05 8.05 -20.49
CA ASP A 49 9.65 9.46 -20.59
C ASP A 49 9.39 10.08 -19.21
N ASN A 50 10.12 11.14 -18.90
CA ASN A 50 10.02 11.88 -17.64
C ASN A 50 8.84 12.85 -17.57
N ASN A 51 8.16 13.11 -18.70
CA ASN A 51 6.97 13.97 -18.75
C ASN A 51 5.69 13.20 -18.39
N VAL A 52 5.77 11.88 -18.23
CA VAL A 52 4.65 11.05 -17.82
C VAL A 52 4.15 11.45 -16.45
N ARG A 53 2.83 11.65 -16.34
CA ARG A 53 2.17 11.96 -15.07
C ARG A 53 1.32 10.78 -14.64
N ALA A 54 1.82 10.04 -13.65
CA ALA A 54 1.06 8.97 -13.01
C ALA A 54 -0.16 9.53 -12.27
N GLY A 55 -1.34 8.98 -12.52
CA GLY A 55 -2.52 9.25 -11.69
C GLY A 55 -2.53 8.34 -10.48
N MET A 56 -2.61 8.90 -9.26
CA MET A 56 -2.70 8.10 -8.04
C MET A 56 -3.65 8.75 -7.03
N VAL A 57 -4.59 7.95 -6.52
CA VAL A 57 -5.36 8.29 -5.32
C VAL A 57 -4.87 7.41 -4.19
N ALA A 58 -4.37 8.02 -3.12
CA ALA A 58 -3.73 7.32 -2.01
C ALA A 58 -4.48 7.52 -0.69
N SER A 59 -4.59 6.46 0.11
CA SER A 59 -5.17 6.49 1.45
C SER A 59 -4.24 5.86 2.46
N ILE A 60 -4.04 6.57 3.57
CA ILE A 60 -3.18 6.15 4.67
C ILE A 60 -4.03 5.38 5.67
N GLN A 61 -3.61 4.17 6.01
CA GLN A 61 -4.20 3.35 7.07
C GLN A 61 -3.17 3.18 8.20
N THR A 62 -3.54 3.59 9.41
CA THR A 62 -2.60 3.64 10.55
C THR A 62 -2.59 2.38 11.41
N PHE A 63 -3.65 1.57 11.35
CA PHE A 63 -3.79 0.34 12.12
C PHE A 63 -4.01 -0.86 11.19
N SER A 64 -3.56 -2.03 11.63
CA SER A 64 -3.95 -3.30 11.01
C SER A 64 -5.30 -3.78 11.54
N ASP A 65 -5.82 -4.86 10.94
CA ASP A 65 -7.07 -5.53 11.33
C ASP A 65 -7.08 -5.99 12.82
N ASN A 66 -5.92 -6.06 13.48
CA ASN A 66 -5.78 -6.42 14.90
C ASN A 66 -5.55 -5.19 15.80
N LEU A 67 -5.84 -3.97 15.33
CA LEU A 67 -5.59 -2.70 16.02
C LEU A 67 -4.12 -2.45 16.41
N VAL A 68 -3.19 -3.15 15.76
CA VAL A 68 -1.75 -2.92 15.94
C VAL A 68 -1.33 -1.75 15.08
N TRP A 69 -0.57 -0.82 15.65
CA TRP A 69 0.00 0.30 14.91
C TRP A 69 0.82 -0.20 13.70
N ASN A 70 0.35 0.15 12.52
CA ASN A 70 0.86 -0.30 11.23
C ASN A 70 0.52 0.74 10.16
N PRO A 71 1.19 1.90 10.13
CA PRO A 71 1.01 2.88 9.07
C PRO A 71 1.41 2.26 7.72
N HIS A 72 0.47 2.27 6.79
CA HIS A 72 0.64 1.77 5.43
C HIS A 72 -0.24 2.56 4.47
N LEU A 73 0.13 2.54 3.20
CA LEU A 73 -0.54 3.28 2.14
C LEU A 73 -1.24 2.28 1.21
N HIS A 74 -2.47 2.59 0.82
CA HIS A 74 -3.13 1.97 -0.33
C HIS A 74 -3.29 3.02 -1.42
N GLY A 75 -2.77 2.76 -2.59
CA GLY A 75 -2.90 3.61 -3.76
C GLY A 75 -3.64 2.91 -4.87
N VAL A 76 -4.67 3.56 -5.43
CA VAL A 76 -5.19 3.19 -6.75
C VAL A 76 -4.45 4.03 -7.76
N VAL A 77 -3.76 3.37 -8.68
CA VAL A 77 -2.86 4.00 -9.65
C VAL A 77 -3.36 3.72 -11.06
N SER A 78 -3.43 4.73 -11.92
CA SER A 78 -3.70 4.55 -13.35
C SER A 78 -2.57 3.75 -13.99
N ARG A 79 -2.92 2.76 -14.80
CA ARG A 79 -1.95 1.96 -15.58
C ARG A 79 -1.73 2.51 -16.96
N ASP A 80 -2.51 3.50 -17.36
CA ASP A 80 -2.29 4.19 -18.61
C ASP A 80 -1.93 5.63 -18.28
N TRP A 81 -1.12 6.24 -19.15
CA TRP A 81 -0.75 7.64 -19.06
C TRP A 81 -1.19 8.38 -20.31
N LEU A 82 -1.46 9.68 -20.16
CA LEU A 82 -1.96 10.51 -21.25
C LEU A 82 -0.78 11.13 -22.00
N ALA A 83 -0.56 10.68 -23.23
CA ALA A 83 0.43 11.19 -24.17
C ALA A 83 -0.28 11.64 -25.45
N ASP A 84 -0.08 12.89 -25.90
CA ASP A 84 -0.68 13.38 -27.15
C ASP A 84 -2.19 13.06 -27.27
N GLU A 85 -2.93 13.29 -26.17
CA GLU A 85 -4.37 13.01 -26.03
C GLU A 85 -4.77 11.52 -26.16
N ARG A 86 -3.81 10.60 -26.04
CA ARG A 86 -4.03 9.15 -26.07
C ARG A 86 -3.57 8.49 -24.78
N TRP A 87 -4.34 7.52 -24.31
CA TRP A 87 -3.92 6.65 -23.21
C TRP A 87 -2.93 5.61 -23.71
N ILE A 88 -1.71 5.68 -23.22
CA ILE A 88 -0.66 4.70 -23.49
C ILE A 88 -0.54 3.78 -22.26
N PRO A 89 -0.71 2.46 -22.44
CA PRO A 89 -0.51 1.51 -21.36
C PRO A 89 0.93 1.51 -20.87
N VAL A 90 1.09 1.69 -19.56
CA VAL A 90 2.39 1.55 -18.89
C VAL A 90 2.73 0.05 -18.84
N PRO A 91 3.95 -0.34 -19.28
CA PRO A 91 4.38 -1.73 -19.22
C PRO A 91 4.53 -2.23 -17.78
N TYR A 92 4.91 -3.50 -17.64
CA TYR A 92 5.09 -4.12 -16.33
C TYR A 92 6.05 -3.30 -15.45
N VAL A 93 5.63 -3.04 -14.21
CA VAL A 93 6.46 -2.38 -13.20
C VAL A 93 6.91 -3.43 -12.18
N ASP A 94 8.23 -3.56 -11.99
CA ASP A 94 8.82 -4.51 -11.04
C ASP A 94 8.53 -4.09 -9.59
N THR A 95 7.80 -4.95 -8.88
CA THR A 95 7.47 -4.74 -7.46
C THR A 95 8.70 -4.76 -6.57
N ARG A 96 9.76 -5.48 -6.94
CA ARG A 96 11.00 -5.49 -6.15
C ARG A 96 11.78 -4.18 -6.29
N ALA A 97 11.84 -3.63 -7.50
CA ALA A 97 12.36 -2.28 -7.71
C ALA A 97 11.58 -1.26 -6.87
N ALA A 98 10.24 -1.38 -6.82
CA ALA A 98 9.41 -0.53 -5.97
C ALA A 98 9.68 -0.67 -4.47
N GLU A 99 9.86 -1.89 -3.97
CA GLU A 99 10.22 -2.10 -2.56
C GLU A 99 11.56 -1.45 -2.20
N ILE A 100 12.54 -1.56 -3.08
CA ILE A 100 13.86 -0.94 -2.88
C ILE A 100 13.73 0.58 -2.91
N LEU A 101 13.13 1.13 -3.96
CA LEU A 101 13.00 2.58 -4.13
C LEU A 101 12.19 3.23 -3.01
N PHE A 102 11.03 2.66 -2.67
CA PHE A 102 10.21 3.17 -1.57
C PHE A 102 10.95 3.10 -0.23
N ARG A 103 11.70 2.02 0.03
CA ARG A 103 12.52 1.92 1.25
C ARG A 103 13.56 3.03 1.32
N GLU A 104 14.27 3.29 0.24
CA GLU A 104 15.30 4.35 0.22
C GLU A 104 14.67 5.73 0.40
N LYS A 105 13.48 5.98 -0.16
CA LYS A 105 12.73 7.22 0.07
C LYS A 105 12.30 7.37 1.54
N VAL A 106 11.83 6.30 2.19
CA VAL A 106 11.49 6.32 3.62
C VAL A 106 12.73 6.55 4.49
N PHE A 107 13.88 5.97 4.13
CA PHE A 107 15.13 6.26 4.83
C PHE A 107 15.49 7.73 4.71
N ARG A 108 15.52 8.27 3.49
CA ARG A 108 15.82 9.69 3.24
C ARG A 108 14.88 10.61 4.00
N LEU A 109 13.57 10.36 3.94
CA LEU A 109 12.55 11.07 4.71
C LEU A 109 12.93 11.13 6.21
N LEU A 110 13.26 9.99 6.81
CA LEU A 110 13.62 9.96 8.22
C LEU A 110 14.99 10.60 8.51
N GLN A 111 15.92 10.65 7.55
CA GLN A 111 17.18 11.40 7.70
C GLN A 111 16.93 12.91 7.66
N GLU A 112 16.09 13.40 6.76
CA GLU A 112 15.76 14.82 6.60
C GLU A 112 15.09 15.39 7.85
N HIS A 113 14.47 14.54 8.67
CA HIS A 113 13.89 14.88 9.98
C HIS A 113 14.82 14.56 11.17
N ASP A 114 16.09 14.25 10.93
CA ASP A 114 17.09 13.87 11.95
C ASP A 114 16.69 12.65 12.82
N LEU A 115 15.83 11.76 12.31
CA LEU A 115 15.32 10.58 13.02
C LEU A 115 16.15 9.31 12.75
N LEU A 116 16.93 9.30 11.66
CA LEU A 116 17.86 8.23 11.29
C LEU A 116 19.24 8.77 10.94
N SER A 117 20.29 8.21 11.52
CA SER A 117 21.68 8.48 11.11
C SER A 117 22.12 7.60 9.94
N ASP A 118 23.20 8.01 9.26
CA ASP A 118 23.83 7.23 8.19
C ASP A 118 24.30 5.85 8.66
N GLU A 119 24.88 5.75 9.86
CA GLU A 119 25.30 4.48 10.46
C GLU A 119 24.08 3.56 10.67
N ARG A 120 22.98 4.13 11.15
CA ARG A 120 21.74 3.38 11.35
C ARG A 120 21.21 2.86 10.02
N ILE A 121 21.23 3.67 8.95
CA ILE A 121 20.79 3.24 7.62
C ILE A 121 21.70 2.17 7.03
N LYS A 122 23.02 2.30 7.17
CA LYS A 122 23.98 1.25 6.76
C LYS A 122 23.68 -0.06 7.48
N PHE A 123 23.43 -0.01 8.79
CA PHE A 123 23.03 -1.18 9.57
C PHE A 123 21.70 -1.77 9.13
N LEU A 124 20.70 -0.92 8.86
CA LEU A 124 19.40 -1.34 8.36
C LEU A 124 19.52 -2.06 7.01
N ARG A 125 20.31 -1.52 6.07
CA ARG A 125 20.57 -2.12 4.75
C ARG A 125 21.27 -3.48 4.86
N SER A 126 22.14 -3.68 5.84
CA SER A 126 22.82 -4.98 6.04
C SER A 126 21.87 -6.07 6.58
N TRP A 127 20.78 -5.68 7.25
CA TRP A 127 19.76 -6.58 7.79
C TRP A 127 18.66 -6.91 6.77
N ARG A 128 19.03 -7.70 5.75
CA ARG A 128 18.16 -8.10 4.62
C ARG A 128 16.86 -8.83 5.02
N ARG A 129 16.77 -9.42 6.22
CA ARG A 129 15.63 -10.25 6.67
C ARG A 129 14.62 -9.56 7.60
N SER A 130 14.96 -8.40 8.19
CA SER A 130 14.12 -7.76 9.22
C SER A 130 13.40 -6.50 8.75
N ILE A 131 13.82 -5.94 7.61
CA ILE A 131 13.21 -4.75 7.01
C ILE A 131 12.29 -5.18 5.87
N LYS A 132 11.09 -5.62 6.24
CA LYS A 132 10.05 -5.96 5.26
C LYS A 132 9.27 -4.69 4.92
N THR A 133 9.84 -3.88 4.05
CA THR A 133 9.04 -3.01 3.19
C THR A 133 8.31 -3.93 2.22
N ARG A 134 6.99 -3.79 2.10
CA ARG A 134 6.21 -4.58 1.14
C ARG A 134 5.54 -3.62 0.17
N VAL A 135 5.74 -3.90 -1.12
CA VAL A 135 4.95 -3.31 -2.19
C VAL A 135 4.22 -4.44 -2.89
N SER A 136 2.92 -4.54 -2.65
CA SER A 136 2.08 -5.48 -3.38
C SER A 136 1.28 -4.74 -4.44
N LYS A 137 1.29 -5.27 -5.66
CA LYS A 137 0.49 -4.80 -6.78
C LYS A 137 -0.58 -5.84 -7.10
N ILE A 138 -1.85 -5.44 -7.02
CA ILE A 138 -2.96 -6.22 -7.58
C ILE A 138 -3.40 -5.51 -8.85
N THR A 139 -3.30 -6.20 -9.98
CA THR A 139 -3.82 -5.70 -11.24
C THR A 139 -5.31 -6.01 -11.29
N ILE A 140 -6.15 -4.99 -11.45
CA ILE A 140 -7.56 -5.17 -11.73
C ILE A 140 -7.67 -5.11 -13.25
N PHE A 141 -7.91 -6.26 -13.89
CA PHE A 141 -8.19 -6.31 -15.32
C PHE A 141 -9.65 -5.91 -15.60
N HIS A 142 -9.86 -5.29 -16.75
CA HIS A 142 -11.16 -4.82 -17.22
C HIS A 142 -12.25 -5.89 -17.16
N SER A 143 -13.49 -5.43 -16.91
CA SER A 143 -14.77 -6.16 -16.81
C SER A 143 -15.29 -6.58 -15.42
N VAL A 144 -14.76 -6.08 -14.31
CA VAL A 144 -15.37 -6.35 -12.98
C VAL A 144 -15.63 -5.07 -12.21
N LEU A 145 -16.68 -4.36 -12.63
CA LEU A 145 -17.36 -3.31 -11.84
C LEU A 145 -18.01 -3.83 -10.54
N SER A 146 -17.82 -5.10 -10.15
CA SER A 146 -18.44 -5.67 -8.95
C SER A 146 -17.55 -5.65 -7.69
N SER A 147 -16.29 -5.22 -7.78
CA SER A 147 -15.43 -5.02 -6.61
C SER A 147 -14.99 -3.57 -6.54
N PHE A 148 -15.82 -2.76 -5.87
CA PHE A 148 -15.60 -1.31 -5.78
C PHE A 148 -14.18 -0.98 -5.24
N PRO A 149 -13.45 -0.02 -5.84
CA PRO A 149 -12.22 0.52 -5.27
C PRO A 149 -12.42 1.06 -3.85
N SER A 150 -13.65 1.40 -3.47
CA SER A 150 -14.03 1.78 -2.11
C SER A 150 -13.72 0.70 -1.07
N GLN A 151 -13.65 -0.58 -1.40
CA GLN A 151 -13.30 -1.65 -0.43
C GLN A 151 -11.84 -1.54 0.07
N TYR A 152 -10.95 -0.95 -0.74
CA TYR A 152 -9.57 -0.66 -0.33
C TYR A 152 -9.48 0.63 0.51
N PHE A 153 -10.34 1.60 0.22
CA PHE A 153 -10.40 2.87 0.95
C PHE A 153 -11.17 2.78 2.27
N LEU A 154 -12.21 1.95 2.34
CA LEU A 154 -13.16 1.82 3.45
C LEU A 154 -12.93 0.55 4.29
N ARG A 155 -11.69 0.08 4.41
CA ARG A 155 -11.39 -0.99 5.38
C ARG A 155 -11.63 -0.46 6.80
N LEU A 156 -12.81 -0.78 7.33
CA LEU A 156 -13.10 -0.57 8.74
C LEU A 156 -12.10 -1.39 9.57
N PRO A 157 -11.50 -0.81 10.62
CA PRO A 157 -10.51 -1.51 11.46
C PRO A 157 -11.09 -2.74 12.18
N ILE A 158 -12.42 -2.89 12.19
CA ILE A 158 -13.12 -4.08 12.67
C ILE A 158 -14.04 -4.54 11.55
N GLN A 159 -13.80 -5.74 11.03
CA GLN A 159 -14.78 -6.40 10.18
C GLN A 159 -15.88 -7.01 11.08
N PRO A 160 -17.18 -6.80 10.80
CA PRO A 160 -18.27 -7.35 11.61
C PRO A 160 -18.28 -8.89 11.66
N THR A 161 -17.51 -9.56 10.79
CA THR A 161 -17.38 -11.02 10.72
C THR A 161 -16.61 -11.63 11.88
N THR A 162 -15.84 -10.85 12.64
CA THR A 162 -15.08 -11.37 13.80
C THR A 162 -15.93 -11.47 15.08
N PHE A 163 -17.11 -10.84 15.14
CA PHE A 163 -17.94 -10.80 16.35
C PHE A 163 -19.03 -11.89 16.46
N PHE A 164 -19.33 -12.63 15.40
CA PHE A 164 -20.41 -13.64 15.40
C PHE A 164 -19.95 -15.10 15.45
N ARG A 165 -18.65 -15.37 15.58
CA ARG A 165 -18.12 -16.74 15.61
C ARG A 165 -17.60 -17.17 16.98
N THR A 166 -18.32 -16.84 18.03
CA THR A 166 -18.14 -17.49 19.33
C THR A 166 -19.48 -17.64 20.04
N ARG A 167 -19.88 -18.91 20.19
CA ARG A 167 -20.79 -19.45 21.22
C ARG A 167 -22.30 -19.40 20.96
N LEU A 168 -22.78 -20.36 20.18
CA LEU A 168 -23.92 -21.20 20.59
C LEU A 168 -23.60 -22.67 20.24
N ARG A 169 -22.88 -23.35 21.14
CA ARG A 169 -23.05 -24.80 21.31
C ARG A 169 -24.41 -24.99 21.98
N ARG A 170 -25.41 -25.47 21.24
CA ARG A 170 -26.56 -26.17 21.85
C ARG A 170 -26.27 -27.67 21.76
N ASN A 171 -25.84 -28.25 22.87
CA ASN A 171 -26.34 -29.58 23.27
C ASN A 171 -27.84 -29.34 23.60
N SER A 172 -28.82 -30.21 23.32
CA SER A 172 -28.88 -31.65 23.55
C SER A 172 -30.15 -32.22 22.87
N VAL A 173 -30.01 -33.40 22.28
CA VAL A 173 -30.92 -34.59 22.23
C VAL A 173 -32.46 -34.45 22.20
N ASP A 174 -33.01 -35.09 21.14
CA ASP A 174 -34.14 -36.02 21.02
C ASP A 174 -35.53 -35.71 21.60
N PHE A 175 -36.55 -35.77 20.74
CA PHE A 175 -37.76 -36.59 20.93
C PHE A 175 -38.40 -36.96 19.57
N LEU A 176 -38.97 -38.17 19.56
CA LEU A 176 -39.46 -39.02 18.48
C LEU A 176 -40.82 -38.62 17.84
N GLU A 177 -41.05 -39.24 16.67
CA GLU A 177 -42.32 -39.71 16.05
C GLU A 177 -43.38 -38.70 15.59
N ALA A 178 -43.60 -38.64 14.27
CA ALA A 178 -44.64 -39.40 13.54
C ALA A 178 -44.36 -39.43 12.03
#